data_AF-A0A662MJ04-F1
#
_entry.id   AF-A0A662MJ04-F1
#
_cell.length_a   1.000
_cell.length_b   1.000
_cell.length_c   1.000
_cell.angle_alpha   90.00
_cell.angle_beta   90.00
_cell.angle_gamma   90.00
#
_symmetry.space_group_name_H-M   'P 1'
#
loop_
_entity.id
_entity.type
_entity.pdbx_description
1 polymer ?
#
loop_
_entity_poly.entity_id
_entity_poly.type
_entity_poly.pdbx_seq_one_letter_code
_entity_poly.pdbx_strand_id
1 'polypeptide(L)'
;MSVAGGENRKTELKEMTTETKLMGFVRRSKNGGALKLSVSQNAFESAERYVTSDGTEYVGMIINLNRLRNLLNGEQEVTAISQIVEGPAAEEAS
;
A
#
# COMPACT_ATOMS: atom_id res chain seq x y z
N MET A 1 8.52 26.64 48.33
CA MET A 1 8.70 27.46 47.12
C MET A 1 9.68 26.71 46.22
N SER A 2 9.19 25.73 45.45
CA SER A 2 8.71 25.83 44.06
C SER A 2 9.88 25.98 43.08
N VAL A 3 10.46 24.86 42.63
CA VAL A 3 10.28 24.19 41.32
C VAL A 3 10.56 25.07 40.09
N ALA A 4 11.53 24.66 39.29
CA ALA A 4 11.55 24.89 37.85
C ALA A 4 12.11 23.62 37.19
N GLY A 5 11.20 22.72 36.84
CA GLY A 5 11.48 21.53 36.07
C GLY A 5 11.77 21.90 34.61
N GLY A 6 12.89 21.40 34.09
CA GLY A 6 13.23 21.48 32.68
C GLY A 6 12.31 20.59 31.85
N GLU A 7 11.80 21.16 30.77
CA GLU A 7 10.69 20.69 29.96
C GLU A 7 10.94 19.35 29.25
N ASN A 8 9.97 18.46 29.39
CA ASN A 8 9.81 17.25 28.58
C ASN A 8 9.52 17.65 27.11
N ARG A 9 10.50 17.48 26.22
CA ARG A 9 10.23 17.43 24.77
C ARG A 9 9.54 16.11 24.42
N LYS A 10 8.22 16.08 24.55
CA LYS A 10 7.37 15.05 23.97
C LYS A 10 7.30 15.33 22.47
N THR A 11 8.17 14.68 21.70
CA THR A 11 8.10 14.67 20.23
C THR A 11 6.79 13.98 19.85
N GLU A 12 5.81 14.75 19.38
CA GLU A 12 4.60 14.22 18.75
C GLU A 12 5.02 13.46 17.49
N LEU A 13 5.07 12.13 17.60
CA LEU A 13 5.19 11.25 16.46
C LEU A 13 3.85 11.28 15.74
N LYS A 14 3.75 12.09 14.68
CA LYS A 14 2.58 12.16 13.79
C LYS A 14 2.34 10.75 13.23
N GLU A 15 1.27 10.09 13.65
CA GLU A 15 0.89 8.77 13.15
C GLU A 15 0.58 8.90 11.65
N MET A 16 1.53 8.50 10.80
CA MET A 16 1.29 8.33 9.37
C MET A 16 0.39 7.12 9.19
N THR A 17 -0.92 7.35 9.04
CA THR A 17 -1.87 6.29 8.70
C THR A 17 -1.58 5.83 7.27
N THR A 18 -0.91 4.68 7.17
CA THR A 18 -0.66 4.02 5.89
C THR A 18 -1.98 3.45 5.39
N GLU A 19 -2.57 4.05 4.36
CA GLU A 19 -3.80 3.56 3.76
C GLU A 19 -3.47 2.63 2.57
N THR A 20 -4.35 1.68 2.30
CA THR A 20 -4.21 0.77 1.14
C THR A 20 -5.38 0.95 0.19
N LYS A 21 -5.08 1.27 -1.07
CA LYS A 21 -6.05 1.36 -2.16
C LYS A 21 -6.12 0.04 -2.92
N LEU A 22 -7.30 -0.55 -3.07
CA LEU A 22 -7.50 -1.76 -3.89
C LEU A 22 -7.25 -1.44 -5.37
N MET A 23 -6.33 -2.16 -5.99
CA MET A 23 -5.96 -1.96 -7.40
C MET A 23 -6.48 -3.07 -8.31
N GLY A 24 -6.67 -4.27 -7.77
CA GLY A 24 -7.10 -5.40 -8.57
C GLY A 24 -6.94 -6.73 -7.87
N PHE A 25 -6.81 -7.79 -8.65
CA PHE A 25 -6.77 -9.16 -8.15
C PHE A 25 -5.72 -10.01 -8.87
N VAL A 26 -5.18 -11.00 -8.16
CA VAL A 26 -4.37 -12.08 -8.70
C VAL A 26 -5.11 -13.39 -8.53
N ARG A 27 -5.19 -14.17 -9.59
CA ARG A 27 -5.82 -15.49 -9.61
C ARG A 27 -4.85 -16.55 -10.10
N ARG A 28 -4.87 -17.74 -9.51
CA ARG A 28 -4.13 -18.89 -10.06
C ARG A 28 -4.73 -19.28 -11.42
N SER A 29 -3.90 -19.40 -12.45
CA SER A 29 -4.34 -19.91 -13.74
C SER A 29 -4.83 -21.35 -13.61
N LYS A 30 -5.85 -21.73 -14.39
CA LYS A 30 -6.43 -23.08 -14.36
C LYS A 30 -5.42 -24.18 -14.72
N ASN A 31 -4.37 -23.84 -15.48
CA ASN A 31 -3.30 -24.76 -15.85
C ASN A 31 -2.14 -24.83 -14.83
N GLY A 32 -2.25 -24.13 -13.69
CA GLY A 32 -1.30 -24.21 -12.57
C GLY A 32 0.07 -23.55 -12.78
N GLY A 33 0.46 -23.26 -14.03
CA GLY A 33 1.79 -22.73 -14.35
C GLY A 33 1.95 -21.20 -14.28
N ALA A 34 0.89 -20.46 -13.96
CA ALA A 34 0.91 -19.00 -13.97
C ALA A 34 -0.08 -18.37 -13.00
N LEU A 35 0.17 -17.11 -12.66
CA LEU A 35 -0.78 -16.23 -11.99
C LEU A 35 -1.33 -15.22 -13.01
N LYS A 36 -2.65 -15.06 -13.05
CA LYS A 36 -3.32 -14.03 -13.83
C LYS A 36 -3.52 -12.80 -12.96
N LEU A 37 -2.96 -11.68 -13.36
CA LEU A 37 -3.16 -10.38 -12.71
C LEU A 37 -4.22 -9.60 -13.49
N SER A 38 -5.21 -9.07 -12.77
CA SER A 38 -6.27 -8.23 -13.31
C SER A 38 -6.26 -6.92 -12.54
N VAL A 39 -5.96 -5.81 -13.21
CA VAL A 39 -5.95 -4.46 -12.61
C VAL A 39 -7.22 -3.73 -13.03
N SER A 40 -7.86 -3.04 -12.09
CA SER A 40 -8.97 -2.16 -12.38
C SER A 40 -8.47 -0.96 -13.18
N GLN A 41 -9.03 -0.74 -14.36
CA GLN A 41 -8.69 0.40 -15.21
C GLN A 41 -8.85 1.73 -14.46
N ASN A 42 -10.00 1.93 -13.82
CA ASN A 42 -10.29 3.15 -13.06
C ASN A 42 -9.31 3.36 -11.89
N ALA A 43 -8.91 2.28 -11.21
CA ALA A 43 -7.94 2.38 -10.12
C ALA A 43 -6.55 2.74 -10.65
N PHE A 44 -6.16 2.19 -11.80
CA PHE A 44 -4.87 2.43 -12.44
C PHE A 44 -4.72 3.86 -12.98
N GLU A 45 -5.78 4.40 -13.59
CA GLU A 45 -5.80 5.78 -14.08
C GLU A 45 -5.53 6.79 -12.96
N SER A 46 -6.10 6.52 -11.77
CA SER A 46 -5.98 7.35 -10.55
C SER A 46 -4.90 6.86 -9.57
N ALA A 47 -3.95 6.03 -10.02
CA ALA A 47 -2.90 5.51 -9.15
C ALA A 47 -1.80 6.55 -8.90
N GLU A 48 -1.19 6.50 -7.72
CA GLU A 48 0.03 7.27 -7.45
C GLU A 48 1.17 6.72 -8.32
N ARG A 49 1.91 7.62 -8.95
CA ARG A 49 3.04 7.29 -9.83
C ARG A 49 4.34 7.78 -9.21
N TYR A 50 5.40 7.02 -9.41
CA TYR A 50 6.75 7.49 -9.12
C TYR A 50 7.58 7.46 -10.40
N VAL A 51 8.55 8.36 -10.47
CA VAL A 51 9.46 8.48 -11.60
C VAL A 51 10.82 7.95 -11.17
N THR A 52 11.40 7.05 -11.96
CA THR A 52 12.77 6.57 -11.75
C THR A 52 13.79 7.57 -12.27
N SER A 53 15.06 7.39 -11.90
CA SER A 53 16.14 8.31 -12.29
C SER A 53 16.36 8.42 -13.80
N ASP A 54 15.87 7.45 -14.58
CA ASP A 54 15.90 7.44 -16.04
C ASP A 54 14.68 8.12 -16.69
N GLY A 55 13.76 8.67 -15.89
CA GLY A 55 12.55 9.35 -16.36
C GLY A 55 11.35 8.43 -16.61
N THR A 56 11.47 7.12 -16.34
CA THR A 56 10.35 6.18 -16.53
C THR A 56 9.33 6.31 -15.39
N GLU A 57 8.04 6.38 -15.72
CA GLU A 57 6.96 6.41 -14.73
C GLU A 57 6.45 5.00 -14.41
N TYR A 58 6.17 4.74 -13.13
CA TYR A 58 5.64 3.47 -12.66
C TYR A 58 4.51 3.64 -11.66
N VAL A 59 3.64 2.63 -11.60
CA VAL A 59 2.64 2.47 -10.52
C VAL A 59 3.11 1.35 -9.59
N GLY A 60 3.36 1.69 -8.33
CA GLY A 60 3.75 0.73 -7.29
C GLY A 60 2.56 -0.06 -6.76
N MET A 61 2.62 -1.39 -6.83
CA MET A 61 1.57 -2.29 -6.36
C MET A 61 2.15 -3.39 -5.46
N ILE A 62 1.39 -3.78 -4.44
CA ILE A 62 1.75 -4.76 -3.43
C ILE A 62 0.74 -5.89 -3.34
N ILE A 63 1.24 -7.08 -2.97
CA ILE A 63 0.42 -8.24 -2.62
C ILE A 63 0.91 -8.74 -1.26
N ASN A 64 -0.03 -9.05 -0.37
CA ASN A 64 0.32 -9.66 0.91
C ASN A 64 0.99 -11.03 0.68
N LEU A 65 2.19 -11.22 1.21
CA LEU A 65 2.99 -12.44 1.00
C LEU A 65 2.28 -13.71 1.49
N ASN A 66 1.55 -13.65 2.61
CA ASN A 66 0.82 -14.81 3.12
C ASN A 66 -0.31 -15.18 2.15
N ARG A 67 -1.05 -14.20 1.63
CA ARG A 67 -2.10 -14.46 0.63
C ARG A 67 -1.53 -15.01 -0.68
N LEU A 68 -0.35 -14.54 -1.11
CA LEU A 68 0.34 -15.09 -2.27
C LEU A 68 0.74 -16.56 -2.04
N ARG A 69 1.27 -16.90 -0.86
CA ARG A 69 1.60 -18.30 -0.51
C ARG A 69 0.36 -19.19 -0.55
N ASN A 70 -0.74 -18.74 0.07
CA ASN A 70 -2.00 -19.47 0.06
C ASN A 70 -2.52 -19.67 -1.37
N LEU A 71 -2.36 -18.66 -2.24
CA LEU A 71 -2.70 -18.74 -3.66
C LEU A 71 -1.87 -19.80 -4.41
N LEU A 72 -0.56 -19.86 -4.14
CA LEU A 72 0.36 -20.81 -4.76
C LEU A 72 0.10 -22.25 -4.27
N ASN A 73 -0.15 -22.42 -2.97
CA ASN A 73 -0.48 -23.71 -2.35
C ASN A 73 -1.87 -24.23 -2.75
N GLY A 74 -2.71 -23.39 -3.37
CA GLY A 74 -4.08 -23.76 -3.72
C GLY A 74 -5.07 -23.68 -2.57
N GLU A 75 -4.67 -23.10 -1.44
CA GLU A 75 -5.54 -22.79 -0.30
C GLU A 75 -6.47 -21.60 -0.60
N GLN A 76 -6.10 -20.77 -1.56
CA GLN A 76 -6.87 -19.63 -2.04
C GLN A 76 -6.86 -19.61 -3.57
N GLU A 77 -7.97 -19.22 -4.21
CA GLU A 77 -8.01 -19.09 -5.68
C GLU A 77 -7.67 -17.69 -6.17
N VAL A 78 -7.94 -16.66 -5.36
CA VAL A 78 -7.86 -15.25 -5.74
C VAL A 78 -7.39 -14.40 -4.56
N THR A 79 -6.44 -13.48 -4.74
CA THR A 79 -6.04 -12.45 -3.76
C THR A 79 -6.13 -11.05 -4.35
N ALA A 80 -6.22 -10.02 -3.51
CA ALA A 80 -6.12 -8.62 -3.93
C ALA A 80 -4.69 -8.19 -4.23
N ILE A 81 -4.55 -7.23 -5.15
CA ILE A 81 -3.39 -6.34 -5.32
C ILE A 81 -3.82 -4.96 -4.84
N SER A 82 -2.96 -4.27 -4.08
CA SER A 82 -3.23 -2.93 -3.57
C SER A 82 -2.07 -1.99 -3.85
N GLN A 83 -2.31 -0.69 -3.81
CA GLN A 83 -1.29 0.33 -3.71
C GLN A 83 -1.28 0.83 -2.26
N ILE A 84 -0.09 1.06 -1.69
CA ILE A 84 0.02 1.83 -0.46
C ILE A 84 -0.08 3.29 -0.86
N VAL A 85 -1.02 4.01 -0.28
CA VAL A 85 -1.18 5.45 -0.45
C VAL A 85 -0.80 6.13 0.85
N GLU A 86 0.00 7.18 0.76
CA GLU A 86 0.28 8.01 1.93
C GLU A 86 -0.98 8.84 2.21
N GLY A 87 -1.65 8.57 3.34
CA GLY A 87 -2.80 9.36 3.75
C GLY A 87 -2.40 10.82 3.94
N PRO A 88 -3.29 11.80 3.64
CA PRO A 88 -2.99 13.21 3.87
C PRO A 88 -2.62 13.39 5.34
N ALA A 89 -1.44 13.96 5.57
CA ALA A 89 -0.90 14.15 6.91
C ALA A 89 -1.72 15.20 7.66
N ALA A 90 -2.88 14.85 8.20
CA ALA A 90 -3.77 15.71 8.99
C ALA A 90 -3.77 17.15 8.48
N GLU A 91 -4.61 17.40 7.47
CA GLU A 91 -4.93 18.74 6.98
C GLU A 91 -5.09 19.69 8.18
N GLU A 92 -4.23 20.70 8.23
CA GLU A 92 -4.23 21.72 9.28
C GLU A 92 -5.62 22.36 9.28
N ALA A 93 -6.42 22.06 10.32
CA ALA A 93 -7.61 22.81 10.62
C ALA A 93 -7.19 24.26 10.94
N SER A 94 -7.20 25.11 9.92
CA SER A 94 -7.21 26.57 10.03
C SER A 94 -8.62 27.10 9.90
#